data_AF-A0A110B158-F1
#
_entry.id   AF-A0A110B158-F1
#
_cell.length_a   1.000
_cell.length_b   1.000
_cell.length_c   1.000
_cell.angle_alpha   90.00
_cell.angle_beta   90.00
_cell.angle_gamma   90.00
#
_symmetry.space_group_name_H-M   'P 1'
#
loop_
_entity.id
_entity.type
_entity.pdbx_description
1 polymer ?
#
loop_
_entity_poly.entity_id
_entity_poly.type
_entity_poly.pdbx_seq_one_letter_code
_entity_poly.pdbx_strand_id
1 'polypeptide(L)' 'MSAKDKKAEVIETGYGRAIVSDKVRSHANDPFFVKKVEGAKEFMRKHPFPDHLKK' A
#
# COMPACT_ATOMS: atom_id res chain seq x y z
N MET A 1 -7.91 34.45 -15.59
CA MET A 1 -7.52 33.12 -15.09
C MET A 1 -7.25 33.26 -13.60
N SER A 2 -8.18 32.83 -12.73
CA SER A 2 -8.06 33.00 -11.27
C SER A 2 -7.60 31.70 -10.62
N ALA A 3 -6.59 31.81 -9.76
CA ALA A 3 -5.88 30.73 -9.10
C ALA A 3 -6.82 29.92 -8.20
N LYS A 4 -6.96 28.62 -8.49
CA LYS A 4 -7.77 27.71 -7.67
C LYS A 4 -6.99 27.24 -6.45
N ASP A 5 -7.71 27.31 -5.34
CA ASP A 5 -7.33 27.09 -3.97
C ASP A 5 -6.57 25.77 -3.73
N LYS A 6 -5.42 25.87 -3.07
CA LYS A 6 -4.70 24.74 -2.48
C LYS A 6 -5.37 24.39 -1.15
N LYS A 7 -6.29 23.43 -1.13
CA LYS A 7 -6.71 22.78 0.12
C LYS A 7 -5.82 21.56 0.36
N ALA A 8 -4.91 21.71 1.31
CA ALA A 8 -4.02 20.66 1.78
C ALA A 8 -4.37 20.38 3.23
N GLU A 9 -5.18 19.35 3.49
CA GLU A 9 -5.32 18.77 4.82
C GLU A 9 -5.63 17.28 4.72
N VAL A 10 -4.59 16.45 4.87
CA VAL A 10 -4.68 15.21 5.65
C VAL A 10 -3.30 14.97 6.27
N ILE A 11 -3.22 15.12 7.59
CA ILE A 11 -2.13 14.61 8.43
C ILE A 11 -2.86 13.72 9.44
N GLU A 12 -2.55 12.44 9.54
CA GLU A 12 -1.96 11.83 10.74
C GLU A 12 -1.72 10.35 10.36
N THR A 13 -0.56 9.93 9.87
CA THR A 13 0.62 9.66 10.67
C THR A 13 1.73 9.15 9.74
N GLY A 14 2.91 9.79 9.74
CA GLY A 14 4.17 9.06 9.54
C GLY A 14 4.89 9.05 8.18
N TYR A 15 4.50 9.78 7.13
CA TYR A 15 5.26 9.76 5.85
C TYR A 15 5.54 11.14 5.24
N GLY A 16 6.33 12.00 5.90
CA GLY A 16 6.97 13.20 5.30
C GLY A 16 6.10 14.07 4.36
N ARG A 17 6.71 14.81 3.43
CA ARG A 17 6.01 15.38 2.25
C ARG A 17 5.85 14.30 1.19
N ALA A 18 5.05 13.28 1.44
CA ALA A 18 4.66 12.33 0.41
C ALA A 18 3.54 12.95 -0.45
N ILE A 19 3.70 12.95 -1.77
CA ILE A 19 2.61 13.26 -2.69
C ILE A 19 1.88 11.93 -2.93
N VAL A 20 0.77 11.75 -2.22
CA VAL A 20 -0.16 10.65 -2.50
C VAL A 20 -1.05 11.11 -3.66
N SER A 21 -0.98 10.41 -4.79
CA SER A 21 -1.77 10.72 -5.98
C SER A 21 -2.49 9.45 -6.44
N ASP A 22 -3.82 9.53 -6.57
CA ASP A 22 -4.64 8.44 -7.09
C ASP A 22 -4.52 8.28 -8.62
N LYS A 23 -3.79 9.20 -9.28
CA LYS A 23 -3.56 9.21 -10.74
C LYS A 23 -2.35 8.38 -11.16
N VAL A 24 -2.09 7.27 -10.47
CA VAL A 24 -1.02 6.33 -10.81
C VAL A 24 -1.58 5.07 -11.44
N ARG A 25 -0.87 4.54 -12.44
CA ARG A 25 -1.23 3.27 -13.07
C ARG A 25 -1.08 2.15 -12.05
N SER A 26 -2.18 1.49 -11.70
CA SER A 26 -2.15 0.33 -10.83
C SER A 26 -1.53 -0.87 -11.55
N HIS A 27 -0.53 -1.48 -10.93
CA HIS A 27 0.09 -2.73 -11.37
C HIS A 27 -0.33 -3.91 -10.49
N ALA A 28 -1.36 -3.73 -9.64
CA ALA A 28 -1.80 -4.76 -8.70
C ALA A 28 -2.28 -6.05 -9.41
N ASN A 29 -2.79 -5.92 -10.64
CA ASN A 29 -3.29 -7.03 -11.46
C ASN A 29 -2.28 -7.54 -12.50
N ASP A 30 -1.03 -7.04 -12.47
CA ASP A 30 0.00 -7.54 -13.36
C ASP A 30 0.33 -9.01 -12.98
N PRO A 31 0.36 -9.95 -13.95
CA PRO A 31 0.61 -11.36 -13.70
C PRO A 31 1.83 -11.65 -12.82
N PHE A 32 2.87 -10.82 -12.91
CA PHE A 32 4.07 -10.96 -12.07
C PHE A 32 3.78 -10.74 -10.58
N PHE A 33 3.02 -9.69 -10.26
CA PHE A 33 2.69 -9.35 -8.88
C PHE A 33 1.63 -10.30 -8.30
N VAL A 34 0.65 -10.70 -9.11
CA VAL A 34 -0.38 -11.68 -8.70
C VAL A 34 0.27 -13.00 -8.26
N LYS A 35 1.19 -13.55 -9.06
CA LYS A 35 1.92 -14.79 -8.72
C LYS A 35 2.70 -14.67 -7.41
N LYS A 36 3.34 -13.52 -7.18
CA LYS A 36 4.07 -13.26 -5.93
C LYS A 36 3.15 -13.19 -4.72
N VAL A 37 1.98 -12.56 -4.87
CA VAL A 37 0.98 -12.47 -3.80
C VAL A 37 0.43 -13.86 -3.47
N GLU A 38 0.14 -14.68 -4.47
CA GLU A 38 -0.30 -16.07 -4.26
C GLU A 38 0.77 -16.89 -3.52
N GLY A 39 2.03 -16.82 -3.97
CA GLY A 39 3.14 -17.51 -3.30
C GLY A 39 3.35 -17.04 -1.86
N ALA A 40 3.25 -15.73 -1.60
CA ALA A 40 3.35 -15.19 -0.24
C ALA A 40 2.22 -15.68 0.68
N LYS A 41 0.99 -15.77 0.17
CA LYS A 41 -0.15 -16.33 0.92
C LYS A 41 0.09 -17.80 1.26
N GLU A 42 0.58 -18.59 0.32
CA GLU A 42 0.88 -20.00 0.56
C GLU A 42 2.01 -20.18 1.59
N PHE A 43 3.05 -19.34 1.51
CA PHE A 43 4.14 -19.32 2.48
C PHE A 43 3.64 -19.03 3.89
N MET A 44 2.82 -17.99 4.07
CA MET A 44 2.27 -17.65 5.39
C MET A 44 1.32 -18.71 5.95
N ARG A 45 0.64 -19.47 5.09
CA ARG A 45 -0.15 -20.63 5.53
C ARG A 45 0.71 -21.78 6.03
N LYS A 46 1.85 -22.04 5.38
CA LYS A 46 2.81 -23.09 5.77
C LYS A 46 3.63 -22.69 6.99
N HIS A 47 3.92 -21.40 7.12
CA HIS A 47 4.73 -20.81 8.18
C HIS A 47 3.92 -19.76 8.93
N PRO A 48 2.97 -20.19 9.77
CA PRO A 48 2.21 -19.26 10.59
C PRO A 48 3.15 -18.53 11.56
N PHE A 49 2.80 -17.29 11.89
CA PHE A 49 3.55 -16.55 12.89
C PHE A 49 3.51 -17.28 14.24
N PRO A 50 4.64 -17.30 14.98
CA PRO A 50 4.67 -17.75 16.36
C PRO A 50 3.63 -16.99 17.20
N ASP A 51 2.96 -17.68 18.12
CA ASP A 51 1.83 -17.10 18.86
C ASP A 51 2.22 -15.90 19.71
N HIS A 52 3.45 -15.84 20.21
CA HIS A 52 3.98 -14.68 20.96
C HIS A 52 4.24 -13.44 20.10
N LEU A 53 4.15 -13.55 18.77
CA LEU A 53 4.26 -12.44 17.82
C LEU A 53 2.90 -12.03 17.24
N LYS A 54 1.84 -12.83 17.46
CA LYS A 54 0.47 -12.44 17.15
C LYS A 54 0.04 -11.45 18.23
N LYS A 55 0.16 -10.16 17.93
CA LYS A 55 -0.35 -9.07 18.78
C LYS A 55 -1.86 -9.12 18.92
#